data_AF-A0A7S1SWJ3-F1
#
_entry.id   AF-A0A7S1SWJ3-F1
#
_cell.length_a   1.000
_cell.length_b   1.000
_cell.length_c   1.000
_cell.angle_alpha   90.00
_cell.angle_beta   90.00
_cell.angle_gamma   90.00
#
_symmetry.space_group_name_H-M   'P 1'
#
loop_
_entity.id
_entity.type
_entity.pdbx_description
1 polymer ?
#
loop_
_entity_poly.entity_id
_entity_poly.type
_entity_poly.pdbx_seq_one_letter_code
_entity_poly.pdbx_strand_id
1 'polypeptide(L)'
;MRLFCFKTEVFCISGVQVVYSAVSSNPLPGSSVRLAKGRLARRLPRLQGPSQNSAKLRQRSSGSYSARFCVTAVAEEQTSAGSRTTVDWDKLGFGLQDVAPTMYVANYTPEAGWSGTLQPYGALEMSPAAQVLNYGQSIFEGMKARRATNDTIVLFRPDKNAERFQAGADRLCMPQVPTEMFVSAVKELVQANSDYVPPGDKGSLYIRPLLMGTGPILGLGPAPSYTFCIFAAAVGAYFKGGQLSPIDLLVETKFHRAAPGGMGGTKAAGNYSPVLVTQMEAKKEGYSDVVYLDAKTDTYLEEVSSCNIFVVKGKSIATPSLEGTILPGVTRRSVIELAKAKGYTVEERPVAISEAMEADEVFTTGTAVVLCAVGSITYLGEKKCYGTSGEPTPVALELYEALTGLQDLRLPDPDNWVVPVAGA
;
A
#
# COMPACT_ATOMS: atom_id res chain seq x y z
N MET A 1 26.42 -33.93 40.78
CA MET A 1 27.24 -34.73 39.83
C MET A 1 26.30 -35.57 38.97
N ARG A 2 25.98 -35.06 37.77
CA ARG A 2 25.48 -35.80 36.59
C ARG A 2 25.45 -34.81 35.42
N LEU A 3 26.18 -35.17 34.37
CA LEU A 3 26.34 -34.43 33.11
C LEU A 3 24.98 -34.29 32.41
N PHE A 4 24.75 -33.13 31.78
CA PHE A 4 23.98 -33.07 30.54
C PHE A 4 24.88 -32.50 29.44
N CYS A 5 25.05 -33.31 28.41
CA CYS A 5 25.86 -33.07 27.22
C CYS A 5 25.01 -32.32 26.21
N PHE A 6 25.42 -31.11 25.80
CA PHE A 6 24.89 -30.44 24.62
C PHE A 6 25.73 -30.87 23.41
N LYS A 7 25.11 -31.50 22.41
CA LYS A 7 25.69 -31.64 21.08
C LYS A 7 25.31 -30.40 20.27
N THR A 8 26.31 -29.56 20.02
CA THR A 8 26.26 -28.50 19.01
C THR A 8 27.02 -29.02 17.81
N GLU A 9 26.34 -29.38 16.73
CA GLU A 9 27.01 -29.59 15.44
C GLU A 9 27.16 -28.25 14.73
N VAL A 10 28.41 -27.86 14.54
CA VAL A 10 28.85 -26.63 13.88
C VAL A 10 29.15 -26.99 12.42
N PHE A 11 28.37 -26.46 11.48
CA PHE A 11 28.84 -26.27 10.11
C PHE A 11 29.27 -24.83 9.94
N CYS A 12 30.56 -24.65 9.64
CA CYS A 12 31.20 -23.36 9.47
C CYS A 12 31.47 -23.14 7.98
N ILE A 13 30.79 -22.17 7.37
CA ILE A 13 31.27 -21.42 6.20
C ILE A 13 30.93 -19.95 6.47
N SER A 14 31.97 -19.15 6.72
CA SER A 14 32.07 -17.66 6.74
C SER A 14 30.76 -16.87 6.94
N GLY A 15 30.50 -16.09 7.99
CA GLY A 15 31.34 -15.55 9.05
C GLY A 15 30.78 -14.17 9.43
N VAL A 16 29.93 -14.10 10.46
CA VAL A 16 29.77 -13.03 11.48
C VAL A 16 28.75 -13.57 12.50
N GLN A 17 29.16 -13.76 13.76
CA GLN A 17 28.26 -14.04 14.90
C GLN A 17 27.92 -12.72 15.59
N VAL A 18 26.62 -12.43 15.74
CA VAL A 18 26.12 -11.46 16.72
C VAL A 18 25.50 -12.25 17.86
N VAL A 19 26.07 -12.16 19.06
CA VAL A 19 25.54 -12.76 20.29
C VAL A 19 24.58 -11.76 20.93
N TYR A 20 23.29 -12.09 21.00
CA TYR A 20 22.34 -11.40 21.88
C TYR A 20 22.21 -12.18 23.19
N SER A 21 22.43 -11.51 24.32
CA SER A 21 22.01 -11.98 25.64
C SER A 21 20.56 -11.53 25.87
N ALA A 22 19.65 -12.49 26.02
CA ALA A 22 18.26 -12.24 26.39
C ALA A 22 18.14 -12.18 27.92
N VAL A 23 17.63 -11.07 28.46
CA VAL A 23 17.12 -11.02 29.84
C VAL A 23 15.60 -11.04 29.74
N SER A 24 15.00 -12.20 30.02
CA SER A 24 13.55 -12.30 30.23
C SER A 24 13.23 -12.05 31.70
N SER A 25 12.25 -11.19 31.99
CA SER A 25 11.57 -11.15 33.28
C SER A 25 10.09 -11.46 33.07
N ASN A 26 9.59 -12.46 33.80
CA ASN A 26 8.16 -12.68 34.02
C ASN A 26 7.91 -12.89 35.53
N PRO A 27 6.67 -12.68 36.01
CA PRO A 27 6.37 -12.06 37.31
C PRO A 27 5.97 -13.04 38.41
N LEU A 28 5.98 -12.60 39.68
CA LEU A 28 5.33 -13.25 40.83
C LEU A 28 4.86 -12.22 41.90
N PRO A 29 3.95 -12.58 42.84
CA PRO A 29 2.74 -11.81 43.15
C PRO A 29 2.72 -11.09 44.51
N GLY A 30 1.76 -10.17 44.65
CA GLY A 30 0.97 -9.93 45.87
C GLY A 30 1.65 -9.26 47.07
N SER A 31 1.36 -7.99 47.33
CA SER A 31 1.11 -7.48 48.69
C SER A 31 0.56 -6.04 48.65
N SER A 32 -0.38 -5.81 49.55
CA SER A 32 -1.24 -4.65 49.72
C SER A 32 -0.60 -3.57 50.60
N VAL A 33 -0.68 -2.28 50.23
CA VAL A 33 -0.58 -1.17 51.21
C VAL A 33 -1.44 0.03 50.77
N ARG A 34 -2.06 0.65 51.79
CA ARG A 34 -3.10 1.68 51.81
C ARG A 34 -2.69 3.03 51.22
N LEU A 35 -3.67 3.72 50.62
CA LEU A 35 -3.64 5.14 50.25
C LEU A 35 -3.89 6.04 51.47
N ALA A 36 -2.97 6.97 51.74
CA ALA A 36 -3.21 8.14 52.58
C ALA A 36 -3.10 9.42 51.74
N LYS A 37 -4.11 10.28 51.86
CA LYS A 37 -4.21 11.59 51.21
C LYS A 37 -3.27 12.59 51.89
N GLY A 38 -2.55 13.41 51.11
CA GLY A 38 -1.80 14.55 51.61
C GLY A 38 -1.60 15.63 50.54
N ARG A 39 -2.21 16.79 50.75
CA ARG A 39 -2.01 18.03 49.97
C ARG A 39 -0.57 18.53 50.13
N LEU A 40 0.02 19.10 49.09
CA LEU A 40 1.06 20.11 49.27
C LEU A 40 0.98 21.23 48.22
N ALA A 41 1.05 22.45 48.74
CA ALA A 41 1.06 23.70 48.01
C ALA A 41 2.50 24.23 47.88
N ARG A 42 2.72 25.01 46.81
CA ARG A 42 3.55 26.23 46.74
C ARG A 42 5.01 26.17 47.21
N ARG A 43 5.96 26.34 46.28
CA ARG A 43 6.69 27.61 45.98
C ARG A 43 8.07 27.31 45.39
N LEU A 44 8.37 27.98 44.28
CA LEU A 44 9.72 28.20 43.76
C LEU A 44 10.46 29.25 44.62
N PRO A 45 11.80 29.22 44.60
CA PRO A 45 12.51 30.44 44.22
C PRO A 45 13.66 30.20 43.23
N ARG A 46 13.90 31.23 42.40
CA ARG A 46 15.11 31.47 41.61
C ARG A 46 16.26 31.90 42.53
N LEU A 47 17.51 31.66 42.13
CA LEU A 47 18.51 32.68 41.75
C LEU A 47 19.93 32.09 41.56
N GLN A 48 20.57 32.55 40.47
CA GLN A 48 22.00 32.93 40.27
C GLN A 48 23.16 31.97 40.60
N GLY A 49 24.05 31.75 39.62
CA GLY A 49 25.43 31.28 39.83
C GLY A 49 26.38 32.44 40.22
N PRO A 50 27.71 32.38 39.95
CA PRO A 50 28.60 31.25 39.68
C PRO A 50 29.74 31.17 40.73
N SER A 51 30.44 30.03 40.87
CA SER A 51 31.77 30.04 41.50
C SER A 51 32.65 28.88 41.04
N GLN A 52 33.86 29.24 40.65
CA GLN A 52 34.98 28.35 40.35
C GLN A 52 35.35 27.49 41.57
N ASN A 53 35.68 26.23 41.35
CA ASN A 53 36.75 25.59 42.10
C ASN A 53 37.34 24.40 41.35
N SER A 54 38.66 24.48 41.19
CA SER A 54 39.55 23.47 40.64
C SER A 54 39.66 22.25 41.56
N ALA A 55 39.46 21.06 41.02
CA ALA A 55 39.89 19.81 41.64
C ALA A 55 40.59 18.93 40.61
N LYS A 56 41.87 18.65 40.89
CA LYS A 56 42.76 17.77 40.15
C LYS A 56 42.16 16.36 40.07
N LEU A 57 41.92 15.85 38.86
CA LEU A 57 41.64 14.43 38.64
C LEU A 57 42.87 13.74 38.05
N ARG A 58 43.25 12.64 38.70
CA ARG A 58 44.33 11.72 38.33
C ARG A 58 44.16 11.22 36.90
N GLN A 59 45.25 11.25 36.13
CA GLN A 59 45.39 10.51 34.89
C GLN A 59 45.18 9.01 35.15
N ARG A 60 44.16 8.45 34.51
CA ARG A 60 44.12 7.04 34.12
C ARG A 60 44.18 7.01 32.61
N SER A 61 45.19 6.34 32.09
CA SER A 61 45.37 6.04 30.68
C SER A 61 44.20 5.20 30.17
N SER A 62 43.33 5.80 29.36
CA SER A 62 42.47 5.06 28.45
C SER A 62 43.13 5.06 27.07
N GLY A 63 43.53 3.88 26.62
CA GLY A 63 44.03 3.67 25.27
C GLY A 63 42.99 4.12 24.25
N SER A 64 43.42 4.93 23.28
CA SER A 64 42.58 5.32 22.16
C SER A 64 42.37 4.11 21.25
N TYR A 65 41.19 3.50 21.31
CA TYR A 65 40.72 2.70 20.19
C TYR A 65 40.21 3.67 19.12
N SER A 66 41.07 4.00 18.16
CA SER A 66 40.64 4.59 16.90
C SER A 66 39.91 3.50 16.12
N ALA A 67 38.58 3.45 16.26
CA ALA A 67 37.74 2.75 15.30
C ALA A 67 37.79 3.55 14.00
N ARG A 68 38.62 3.11 13.05
CA ARG A 68 38.53 3.57 11.66
C ARG A 68 37.21 3.05 11.10
N PHE A 69 36.19 3.91 11.12
CA PHE A 69 35.02 3.68 10.28
C PHE A 69 35.47 3.85 8.83
N CYS A 70 35.72 2.73 8.16
CA CYS A 70 35.78 2.69 6.71
C CYS A 70 34.35 2.88 6.22
N VAL A 71 33.99 4.10 5.87
CA VAL A 71 32.81 4.33 5.03
C VAL A 71 33.22 3.85 3.65
N THR A 72 32.91 2.59 3.33
CA THR A 72 32.86 2.17 1.94
C THR A 72 31.78 2.99 1.29
N ALA A 73 32.19 3.99 0.51
CA ALA A 73 31.32 4.64 -0.45
C ALA A 73 30.67 3.53 -1.28
N VAL A 74 29.35 3.39 -1.16
CA VAL A 74 28.59 2.61 -2.12
C VAL A 74 28.73 3.41 -3.41
N ALA A 75 29.43 2.85 -4.39
CA ALA A 75 29.49 3.46 -5.70
C ALA A 75 28.05 3.69 -6.17
N GLU A 76 27.70 4.94 -6.47
CA GLU A 76 26.51 5.24 -7.24
C GLU A 76 26.62 4.43 -8.53
N GLU A 77 25.75 3.44 -8.70
CA GLU A 77 25.39 2.98 -10.02
C GLU A 77 24.66 4.15 -10.68
N GLN A 78 25.44 5.05 -11.28
CA GLN A 78 24.94 5.91 -12.34
C GLN A 78 24.44 4.94 -13.41
N THR A 79 23.12 4.75 -13.46
CA THR A 79 22.45 4.13 -14.59
C THR A 79 22.69 5.03 -15.79
N SER A 80 23.77 4.74 -16.51
CA SER A 80 24.07 5.36 -17.78
C SER A 80 22.87 5.15 -18.70
N ALA A 81 22.30 6.25 -19.19
CA ALA A 81 21.41 6.24 -20.34
C ALA A 81 22.18 5.61 -21.52
N GLY A 82 21.95 4.33 -21.80
CA GLY A 82 22.75 3.64 -22.81
C GLY A 82 22.70 2.11 -22.79
N SER A 83 21.52 1.50 -22.76
CA SER A 83 21.23 0.19 -23.38
C SER A 83 19.74 -0.06 -23.19
N ARG A 84 18.99 -0.26 -24.27
CA ARG A 84 17.57 -0.62 -24.24
C ARG A 84 17.51 -2.06 -23.72
N THR A 85 17.51 -2.25 -22.40
CA THR A 85 17.32 -3.57 -21.80
C THR A 85 15.96 -4.06 -22.27
N THR A 86 15.94 -5.02 -23.18
CA THR A 86 14.71 -5.65 -23.65
C THR A 86 14.02 -6.30 -22.46
N VAL A 87 12.88 -5.77 -22.06
CA VAL A 87 12.05 -6.32 -20.98
C VAL A 87 11.64 -7.74 -21.36
N ASP A 88 11.89 -8.69 -20.46
CA ASP A 88 11.44 -10.08 -20.60
C ASP A 88 9.99 -10.19 -20.15
N TRP A 89 9.07 -9.98 -21.10
CA TRP A 89 7.63 -9.93 -20.83
C TRP A 89 7.07 -11.20 -20.17
N ASP A 90 7.71 -12.36 -20.37
CA ASP A 90 7.27 -13.64 -19.81
C ASP A 90 7.68 -13.82 -18.34
N LYS A 91 8.57 -12.96 -17.82
CA LYS A 91 9.04 -13.00 -16.43
C LYS A 91 8.54 -11.84 -15.58
N LEU A 92 7.58 -11.07 -16.08
CA LEU A 92 7.02 -9.94 -15.34
C LEU A 92 6.34 -10.41 -14.04
N GLY A 93 6.88 -9.93 -12.92
CA GLY A 93 6.19 -9.93 -11.63
C GLY A 93 5.48 -8.60 -11.38
N PHE A 94 4.90 -8.45 -10.20
CA PHE A 94 4.48 -7.14 -9.70
C PHE A 94 5.61 -6.51 -8.88
N GLY A 95 6.35 -5.58 -9.47
CA GLY A 95 7.48 -4.95 -8.80
C GLY A 95 8.15 -3.84 -9.62
N LEU A 96 9.37 -3.49 -9.21
CA LEU A 96 10.20 -2.43 -9.79
C LEU A 96 11.40 -3.00 -10.55
N GLN A 97 11.29 -4.21 -11.09
CA GLN A 97 12.34 -4.80 -11.91
C GLN A 97 12.45 -4.07 -13.25
N ASP A 98 11.30 -3.72 -13.83
CA ASP A 98 11.20 -3.12 -15.16
C ASP A 98 10.60 -1.71 -15.07
N VAL A 99 11.27 -0.84 -14.32
CA VAL A 99 10.87 0.58 -14.17
C VAL A 99 11.08 1.33 -15.47
N ALA A 100 10.08 2.13 -15.84
CA ALA A 100 10.12 2.94 -17.04
C ALA A 100 11.11 4.13 -16.87
N PRO A 101 11.84 4.52 -17.92
CA PRO A 101 12.97 5.45 -17.82
C PRO A 101 12.54 6.90 -17.59
N THR A 102 11.28 7.25 -17.82
CA THR A 102 10.77 8.61 -17.65
C THR A 102 9.73 8.65 -16.53
N MET A 103 9.81 9.68 -15.68
CA MET A 103 8.80 10.03 -14.69
C MET A 103 8.28 11.46 -14.92
N TYR A 104 7.09 11.76 -14.42
CA TYR A 104 6.53 13.10 -14.40
C TYR A 104 6.69 13.70 -13.00
N VAL A 105 7.18 14.93 -12.89
CA VAL A 105 7.28 15.63 -11.61
C VAL A 105 6.74 17.04 -11.74
N ALA A 106 5.83 17.40 -10.84
CA ALA A 106 5.34 18.74 -10.66
C ALA A 106 5.52 19.21 -9.21
N ASN A 107 5.93 20.47 -9.05
CA ASN A 107 6.07 21.12 -7.75
C ASN A 107 4.98 22.17 -7.57
N TYR A 108 4.61 22.40 -6.32
CA TYR A 108 3.63 23.40 -5.92
C TYR A 108 4.14 24.28 -4.78
N THR A 109 3.94 25.58 -4.93
CA THR A 109 3.90 26.53 -3.80
C THR A 109 2.63 27.39 -3.93
N PRO A 110 2.13 27.99 -2.82
CA PRO A 110 0.96 28.87 -2.86
C PRO A 110 1.09 30.05 -3.85
N GLU A 111 2.32 30.54 -4.07
CA GLU A 111 2.59 31.71 -4.90
C GLU A 111 2.68 31.37 -6.40
N ALA A 112 3.20 30.18 -6.72
CA ALA A 112 3.48 29.76 -8.10
C ALA A 112 2.42 28.80 -8.68
N GLY A 113 1.65 28.13 -7.83
CA GLY A 113 0.78 27.03 -8.25
C GLY A 113 1.58 25.81 -8.72
N TRP A 114 0.93 24.94 -9.50
CA TRP A 114 1.54 23.72 -10.05
C TRP A 114 2.40 24.02 -11.28
N SER A 115 3.61 23.46 -11.33
CA SER A 115 4.48 23.46 -12.51
C SER A 115 5.18 22.11 -12.62
N GLY A 116 5.07 21.44 -13.76
CA GLY A 116 5.60 20.09 -13.95
C GLY A 116 6.14 19.79 -15.33
N THR A 117 6.97 18.76 -15.39
CA THR A 117 7.65 18.28 -16.59
C THR A 117 7.91 16.79 -16.51
N LEU A 118 8.08 16.16 -17.67
CA LEU A 118 8.74 14.87 -17.76
C LEU A 118 10.24 15.03 -17.48
N GLN A 119 10.82 14.04 -16.84
CA GLN A 119 12.26 13.94 -16.57
C GLN A 119 12.69 12.48 -16.41
N PRO A 120 13.99 12.16 -16.50
CA PRO A 120 14.46 10.81 -16.24
C PRO A 120 14.02 10.30 -14.85
N TYR A 121 13.63 9.03 -14.77
CA TYR A 121 13.33 8.38 -13.51
C TYR A 121 14.57 8.40 -12.61
N GLY A 122 14.39 8.81 -11.35
CA GLY A 122 15.49 8.98 -10.42
C GLY A 122 15.04 9.33 -9.01
N ALA A 123 16.02 9.52 -8.13
CA ALA A 123 15.76 9.90 -6.75
C ALA A 123 15.08 11.28 -6.66
N LEU A 124 14.18 11.43 -5.70
CA LEU A 124 13.61 12.73 -5.33
C LEU A 124 14.42 13.31 -4.19
N GLU A 125 15.06 14.46 -4.42
CA GLU A 125 15.71 15.21 -3.36
C GLU A 125 14.67 15.83 -2.42
N MET A 126 14.82 15.61 -1.10
CA MET A 126 13.92 16.17 -0.11
C MET A 126 14.64 16.54 1.18
N SER A 127 14.17 17.60 1.83
CA SER A 127 14.65 17.97 3.16
C SER A 127 14.33 16.87 4.17
N PRO A 128 15.23 16.54 5.11
CA PRO A 128 14.88 15.69 6.25
C PRO A 128 13.72 16.24 7.10
N ALA A 129 13.49 17.56 7.04
CA ALA A 129 12.36 18.23 7.70
C ALA A 129 11.07 18.24 6.86
N ALA A 130 11.04 17.54 5.71
CA ALA A 130 9.83 17.44 4.89
C ALA A 130 8.68 16.83 5.71
N GLN A 131 7.49 17.41 5.56
CA GLN A 131 6.30 16.98 6.30
C GLN A 131 6.06 15.48 6.12
N VAL A 132 6.08 15.00 4.87
CA VAL A 132 5.84 13.59 4.52
C VAL A 132 6.72 12.60 5.29
N LEU A 133 7.98 12.97 5.58
CA LEU A 133 8.92 12.11 6.30
C LEU A 133 8.63 12.02 7.80
N ASN A 134 8.05 13.06 8.38
CA ASN A 134 7.89 13.20 9.83
C ASN A 134 6.45 12.94 10.30
N TYR A 135 5.45 13.32 9.49
CA TYR A 135 4.03 13.25 9.83
C TYR A 135 3.17 12.58 8.75
N GLY A 136 3.79 12.06 7.68
CA GLY A 136 3.10 11.17 6.73
C GLY A 136 2.02 11.82 5.87
N GLN A 137 2.05 13.14 5.63
CA GLN A 137 1.11 13.79 4.71
C GLN A 137 1.42 13.43 3.25
N SER A 138 0.90 12.29 2.84
CA SER A 138 0.96 11.83 1.47
C SER A 138 -0.22 10.93 1.09
N ILE A 139 -0.57 11.02 -0.17
CA ILE A 139 -1.53 10.15 -0.85
C ILE A 139 -0.89 9.58 -2.11
N PHE A 140 -1.47 8.49 -2.61
CA PHE A 140 -1.04 7.92 -3.88
C PHE A 140 -2.24 7.41 -4.67
N GLU A 141 -2.02 7.17 -5.95
CA GLU A 141 -2.96 6.49 -6.84
C GLU A 141 -2.36 5.23 -7.46
N GLY A 142 -3.19 4.44 -8.12
CA GLY A 142 -2.75 3.30 -8.89
C GLY A 142 -3.69 3.04 -10.05
N MET A 143 -3.15 3.09 -11.27
CA MET A 143 -3.84 2.71 -12.50
C MET A 143 -2.91 1.93 -13.42
N LYS A 144 -3.46 1.46 -14.54
CA LYS A 144 -2.74 0.68 -15.54
C LYS A 144 -2.95 1.30 -16.91
N ALA A 145 -1.88 1.39 -17.70
CA ALA A 145 -1.97 1.46 -19.15
C ALA A 145 -1.81 0.05 -19.72
N ARG A 146 -2.62 -0.27 -20.72
CA ARG A 146 -2.61 -1.58 -21.39
C ARG A 146 -2.58 -1.39 -22.90
N ARG A 147 -2.00 -2.36 -23.60
CA ARG A 147 -2.13 -2.49 -25.04
C ARG A 147 -3.42 -3.26 -25.34
N ALA A 148 -4.41 -2.57 -25.91
CA ALA A 148 -5.67 -3.17 -26.31
C ALA A 148 -5.48 -4.10 -27.51
N THR A 149 -6.53 -4.84 -27.87
CA THR A 149 -6.49 -5.83 -28.97
C THR A 149 -6.23 -5.25 -30.36
N ASN A 150 -6.45 -3.95 -30.54
CA ASN A 150 -6.14 -3.19 -31.75
C ASN A 150 -4.79 -2.45 -31.66
N ASP A 151 -3.90 -2.89 -30.75
CA ASP A 151 -2.61 -2.28 -30.40
C ASP A 151 -2.63 -0.87 -29.82
N THR A 152 -3.82 -0.26 -29.66
CA THR A 152 -3.95 1.05 -29.03
C THR A 152 -3.60 0.98 -27.55
N ILE A 153 -2.76 1.90 -27.06
CA ILE A 153 -2.49 2.02 -25.63
C ILE A 153 -3.64 2.79 -24.97
N VAL A 154 -4.24 2.19 -23.95
CA VAL A 154 -5.43 2.70 -23.28
C VAL A 154 -5.27 2.78 -21.77
N LEU A 155 -5.99 3.73 -21.17
CA LEU A 155 -6.17 3.92 -19.74
C LEU A 155 -7.60 3.56 -19.36
N PHE A 156 -7.80 3.09 -18.12
CA PHE A 156 -9.13 2.77 -17.60
C PHE A 156 -9.56 3.74 -16.51
N ARG A 157 -10.65 4.49 -16.77
CA ARG A 157 -11.27 5.50 -15.89
C ARG A 157 -10.26 6.42 -15.17
N PRO A 158 -9.28 7.02 -15.89
CA PRO A 158 -8.26 7.87 -15.26
C PRO A 158 -8.85 9.11 -14.58
N ASP A 159 -10.02 9.58 -15.03
CA ASP A 159 -10.81 10.63 -14.40
C ASP A 159 -11.26 10.25 -12.98
N LYS A 160 -11.72 9.00 -12.78
CA LYS A 160 -12.14 8.50 -11.45
C LYS A 160 -10.97 8.32 -10.50
N ASN A 161 -9.79 7.99 -11.02
CA ASN A 161 -8.57 8.02 -10.21
C ASN A 161 -8.21 9.46 -9.80
N ALA A 162 -8.31 10.42 -10.73
CA ALA A 162 -8.05 11.84 -10.44
C ALA A 162 -9.02 12.40 -9.38
N GLU A 163 -10.32 12.13 -9.52
CA GLU A 163 -11.34 12.53 -8.52
C GLU A 163 -11.01 11.97 -7.13
N ARG A 164 -10.63 10.70 -7.03
CA ARG A 164 -10.25 10.09 -5.75
C ARG A 164 -8.96 10.69 -5.19
N PHE A 165 -8.01 11.03 -6.06
CA PHE A 165 -6.78 11.70 -5.68
C PHE A 165 -7.05 13.09 -5.10
N GLN A 166 -7.95 13.86 -5.70
CA GLN A 166 -8.38 15.17 -5.18
C GLN A 166 -9.09 15.05 -3.83
N ALA A 167 -10.02 14.10 -3.70
CA ALA A 167 -10.70 13.85 -2.42
C ALA A 167 -9.71 13.47 -1.30
N GLY A 168 -8.64 12.74 -1.64
CA GLY A 168 -7.56 12.46 -0.70
C GLY A 168 -6.73 13.69 -0.34
N ALA A 169 -6.47 14.56 -1.32
CA ALA A 169 -5.74 15.81 -1.09
C ALA A 169 -6.52 16.69 -0.10
N ASP A 170 -7.83 16.83 -0.29
CA ASP A 170 -8.71 17.55 0.63
C ASP A 170 -8.67 16.97 2.04
N ARG A 171 -8.79 15.64 2.16
CA ARG A 171 -8.80 14.97 3.46
C ARG A 171 -7.51 15.21 4.27
N LEU A 172 -6.38 15.35 3.58
CA LEU A 172 -5.05 15.54 4.16
C LEU A 172 -4.59 17.01 4.13
N CYS A 173 -5.47 17.97 3.82
CA CYS A 173 -5.13 19.40 3.72
C CYS A 173 -3.96 19.65 2.75
N MET A 174 -4.00 19.03 1.58
CA MET A 174 -3.02 19.18 0.50
C MET A 174 -3.66 19.94 -0.67
N PRO A 175 -2.89 20.72 -1.45
CA PRO A 175 -3.41 21.33 -2.67
C PRO A 175 -3.86 20.23 -3.63
N GLN A 176 -5.06 20.38 -4.17
CA GLN A 176 -5.55 19.47 -5.20
C GLN A 176 -4.71 19.59 -6.46
N VAL A 177 -4.37 18.45 -7.07
CA VAL A 177 -3.91 18.41 -8.46
C VAL A 177 -5.16 18.49 -9.35
N PRO A 178 -5.28 19.48 -10.25
CA PRO A 178 -6.45 19.57 -11.14
C PRO A 178 -6.64 18.30 -11.96
N THR A 179 -7.88 17.84 -12.14
CA THR A 179 -8.20 16.61 -12.88
C THR A 179 -7.60 16.59 -14.27
N GLU A 180 -7.69 17.70 -15.00
CA GLU A 180 -7.11 17.83 -16.34
C GLU A 180 -5.58 17.68 -16.32
N MET A 181 -4.90 18.33 -15.38
CA MET A 181 -3.45 18.21 -15.20
C MET A 181 -3.06 16.77 -14.87
N PHE A 182 -3.79 16.11 -13.96
CA PHE A 182 -3.52 14.73 -13.56
C PHE A 182 -3.64 13.78 -14.77
N VAL A 183 -4.73 13.89 -15.54
CA VAL A 183 -4.96 13.02 -16.70
C VAL A 183 -3.96 13.33 -17.82
N SER A 184 -3.63 14.60 -18.06
CA SER A 184 -2.59 14.98 -19.04
C SER A 184 -1.23 14.41 -18.66
N ALA A 185 -0.79 14.60 -17.41
CA ALA A 185 0.48 14.09 -16.91
C ALA A 185 0.58 12.56 -17.01
N VAL A 186 -0.51 11.84 -16.73
CA VAL A 186 -0.57 10.39 -16.93
C VAL A 186 -0.43 10.03 -18.41
N LYS A 187 -1.11 10.72 -19.31
CA LYS A 187 -1.02 10.47 -20.76
C LYS A 187 0.39 10.76 -21.30
N GLU A 188 0.97 11.90 -20.93
CA GLU A 188 2.34 12.30 -21.29
C GLU A 188 3.36 11.27 -20.79
N LEU A 189 3.24 10.81 -19.54
CA LEU A 189 4.09 9.78 -18.98
C LEU A 189 3.98 8.46 -19.76
N VAL A 190 2.76 8.01 -20.05
CA VAL A 190 2.55 6.75 -20.77
C VAL A 190 3.06 6.85 -22.20
N GLN A 191 2.86 7.98 -22.87
CA GLN A 191 3.37 8.21 -24.22
C GLN A 191 4.91 8.19 -24.24
N ALA A 192 5.56 8.85 -23.28
CA ALA A 192 7.02 8.85 -23.16
C ALA A 192 7.61 7.47 -22.82
N ASN A 193 6.79 6.55 -22.32
CA ASN A 193 7.18 5.20 -21.91
C ASN A 193 6.40 4.11 -22.68
N SER A 194 5.93 4.39 -23.91
CA SER A 194 5.08 3.47 -24.68
C SER A 194 5.73 2.10 -24.94
N ASP A 195 7.06 2.07 -25.10
CA ASP A 195 7.87 0.85 -25.25
C ASP A 195 7.86 -0.06 -24.01
N TYR A 196 7.54 0.49 -22.83
CA TYR A 196 7.43 -0.25 -21.58
C TYR A 196 5.99 -0.75 -21.32
N VAL A 197 5.05 -0.47 -22.23
CA VAL A 197 3.70 -1.06 -22.16
C VAL A 197 3.75 -2.48 -22.73
N PRO A 198 3.57 -3.53 -21.90
CA PRO A 198 3.68 -4.90 -22.36
C PRO A 198 2.67 -5.23 -23.47
N PRO A 199 2.93 -6.25 -24.29
CA PRO A 199 1.91 -6.86 -25.13
C PRO A 199 0.69 -7.27 -24.29
N GLY A 200 -0.50 -7.25 -24.89
CA GLY A 200 -1.78 -7.33 -24.16
C GLY A 200 -1.95 -8.57 -23.28
N ASP A 201 -1.36 -9.71 -23.66
CA ASP A 201 -1.42 -10.97 -22.90
C ASP A 201 -0.30 -11.11 -21.85
N LYS A 202 0.68 -10.20 -21.83
CA LYS A 202 1.87 -10.30 -20.97
C LYS A 202 1.81 -9.46 -19.71
N GLY A 203 1.03 -8.38 -19.70
CA GLY A 203 0.93 -7.53 -18.52
C GLY A 203 0.39 -6.14 -18.79
N SER A 204 0.83 -5.19 -17.97
CA SER A 204 0.43 -3.79 -18.07
C SER A 204 1.54 -2.86 -17.59
N LEU A 205 1.53 -1.62 -18.05
CA LEU A 205 2.33 -0.57 -17.43
C LEU A 205 1.57 -0.04 -16.23
N TYR A 206 2.03 -0.36 -15.02
CA TYR A 206 1.44 0.15 -13.79
C TYR A 206 1.93 1.56 -13.50
N ILE A 207 1.00 2.47 -13.28
CA ILE A 207 1.25 3.90 -13.13
C ILE A 207 0.98 4.28 -11.67
N ARG A 208 1.96 4.92 -11.03
CA ARG A 208 1.94 5.31 -9.62
C ARG A 208 2.06 6.82 -9.46
N PRO A 209 0.94 7.55 -9.41
CA PRO A 209 0.93 8.94 -8.95
C PRO A 209 1.10 9.01 -7.43
N LEU A 210 1.86 9.98 -6.97
CA LEU A 210 2.16 10.32 -5.57
C LEU A 210 1.92 11.81 -5.38
N LEU A 211 1.32 12.20 -4.26
CA LEU A 211 1.29 13.60 -3.82
C LEU A 211 1.85 13.64 -2.40
N MET A 212 2.88 14.45 -2.20
CA MET A 212 3.70 14.47 -0.99
C MET A 212 3.88 15.90 -0.48
N GLY A 213 3.71 16.12 0.82
CA GLY A 213 4.12 17.36 1.49
C GLY A 213 5.63 17.43 1.65
N THR A 214 6.32 17.95 0.64
CA THR A 214 7.80 17.97 0.54
C THR A 214 8.43 19.20 1.20
N GLY A 215 7.64 20.24 1.47
CA GLY A 215 8.11 21.45 2.12
C GLY A 215 8.60 21.23 3.57
N PRO A 216 9.70 21.87 3.98
CA PRO A 216 10.27 21.69 5.31
C PRO A 216 9.40 22.37 6.39
N ILE A 217 8.97 21.59 7.39
CA ILE A 217 8.21 22.10 8.53
C ILE A 217 8.38 21.16 9.73
N LEU A 218 8.75 21.72 10.89
CA LEU A 218 8.82 20.96 12.15
C LEU A 218 7.53 21.06 12.98
N GLY A 219 6.78 22.14 12.83
CA GLY A 219 5.47 22.27 13.47
C GLY A 219 4.45 21.34 12.83
N LEU A 220 3.51 20.81 13.63
CA LEU A 220 2.41 20.02 13.09
C LEU A 220 1.46 20.94 12.30
N GLY A 221 1.44 20.78 10.99
CA GLY A 221 0.58 21.51 10.07
C GLY A 221 0.73 21.02 8.62
N PRO A 222 -0.05 21.59 7.68
CA PRO A 222 0.15 21.35 6.26
C PRO A 222 1.54 21.79 5.79
N ALA A 223 2.14 21.03 4.87
CA ALA A 223 3.42 21.39 4.28
C ALA A 223 3.35 22.76 3.55
N PRO A 224 4.43 23.56 3.56
CA PRO A 224 4.46 24.83 2.83
C PRO A 224 4.62 24.65 1.31
N SER A 225 5.05 23.47 0.85
CA SER A 225 5.18 23.11 -0.57
C SER A 225 4.98 21.60 -0.76
N TYR A 226 4.65 21.22 -1.99
CA TYR A 226 4.26 19.85 -2.33
C TYR A 226 4.87 19.40 -3.64
N THR A 227 5.02 18.08 -3.79
CA THR A 227 5.47 17.45 -5.03
C THR A 227 4.45 16.40 -5.46
N PHE A 228 3.97 16.54 -6.70
CA PHE A 228 3.20 15.54 -7.42
C PHE A 228 4.16 14.79 -8.35
N CYS A 229 4.29 13.48 -8.17
CA CYS A 229 5.21 12.64 -8.96
C CYS A 229 4.45 11.45 -9.53
N ILE A 230 4.71 11.11 -10.78
CA ILE A 230 4.18 9.90 -11.40
C ILE A 230 5.34 9.09 -11.99
N PHE A 231 5.50 7.86 -11.51
CA PHE A 231 6.40 6.89 -12.12
C PHE A 231 5.62 5.67 -12.61
N ALA A 232 6.26 4.84 -13.44
CA ALA A 232 5.64 3.65 -13.98
C ALA A 232 6.61 2.47 -14.05
N ALA A 233 6.08 1.25 -14.04
CA ALA A 233 6.84 0.02 -14.25
C ALA A 233 6.00 -1.00 -15.00
N ALA A 234 6.63 -1.78 -15.87
CA ALA A 234 5.97 -2.94 -16.48
C ALA A 234 5.74 -4.00 -15.40
N VAL A 235 4.50 -4.49 -15.30
CA VAL A 235 4.12 -5.50 -14.29
C VAL A 235 3.26 -6.60 -14.88
N GLY A 236 3.43 -7.79 -14.32
CA GLY A 236 2.61 -8.97 -14.59
C GLY A 236 1.53 -9.17 -13.52
N ALA A 237 1.22 -10.44 -13.24
CA ALA A 237 0.24 -10.82 -12.23
C ALA A 237 0.68 -10.41 -10.81
N TYR A 238 -0.28 -10.01 -9.98
CA TYR A 238 -0.02 -9.61 -8.59
C TYR A 238 0.27 -10.80 -7.68
N PHE A 239 -0.51 -11.88 -7.80
CA PHE A 239 -0.34 -13.10 -7.02
C PHE A 239 0.48 -14.14 -7.80
N LYS A 240 1.31 -14.90 -7.08
CA LYS A 240 2.24 -15.88 -7.66
C LYS A 240 1.56 -17.02 -8.45
N GLY A 241 0.30 -17.33 -8.17
CA GLY A 241 -0.46 -18.35 -8.91
C GLY A 241 -0.91 -17.92 -10.31
N GLY A 242 -0.85 -16.61 -10.59
CA GLY A 242 -1.40 -16.02 -11.80
C GLY A 242 -2.69 -15.23 -11.52
N GLN A 243 -3.21 -14.59 -12.56
CA GLN A 243 -4.30 -13.62 -12.47
C GLN A 243 -5.65 -14.24 -12.06
N LEU A 244 -5.87 -15.53 -12.35
CA LEU A 244 -7.14 -16.24 -12.07
C LEU A 244 -7.05 -17.21 -10.90
N SER A 245 -5.87 -17.37 -10.28
CA SER A 245 -5.75 -18.25 -9.11
C SER A 245 -6.51 -17.67 -7.92
N PRO A 246 -7.42 -18.44 -7.30
CA PRO A 246 -8.10 -18.00 -6.10
C PRO A 246 -7.13 -17.76 -4.95
N ILE A 247 -7.44 -16.79 -4.11
CA ILE A 247 -6.67 -16.47 -2.90
C ILE A 247 -7.32 -17.03 -1.65
N ASP A 248 -6.49 -17.42 -0.68
CA ASP A 248 -6.92 -17.86 0.64
C ASP A 248 -6.74 -16.72 1.64
N LEU A 249 -7.79 -16.41 2.38
CA LEU A 249 -7.83 -15.25 3.27
C LEU A 249 -8.01 -15.65 4.73
N LEU A 250 -7.28 -14.96 5.61
CA LEU A 250 -7.47 -15.04 7.05
C LEU A 250 -8.26 -13.81 7.52
N VAL A 251 -9.28 -14.02 8.36
CA VAL A 251 -9.98 -12.91 9.02
C VAL A 251 -9.18 -12.45 10.23
N GLU A 252 -8.81 -11.17 10.23
CA GLU A 252 -8.14 -10.52 11.35
C GLU A 252 -9.16 -10.16 12.44
N THR A 253 -8.81 -10.50 13.69
CA THR A 253 -9.68 -10.36 14.87
C THR A 253 -9.05 -9.54 15.99
N LYS A 254 -7.81 -9.09 15.82
CA LYS A 254 -7.07 -8.30 16.81
C LYS A 254 -6.78 -6.88 16.34
N PHE A 255 -6.61 -6.69 15.03
CA PHE A 255 -6.24 -5.41 14.44
C PHE A 255 -7.28 -4.96 13.43
N HIS A 256 -7.50 -3.65 13.36
CA HIS A 256 -8.41 -3.05 12.39
C HIS A 256 -7.63 -2.20 11.39
N ARG A 257 -8.09 -2.25 10.13
CA ARG A 257 -7.51 -1.45 9.05
C ARG A 257 -7.83 0.03 9.20
N ALA A 258 -9.05 0.33 9.60
CA ALA A 258 -9.59 1.67 9.73
C ALA A 258 -10.63 1.71 10.86
N ALA A 259 -10.99 2.92 11.28
CA ALA A 259 -12.07 3.17 12.22
C ALA A 259 -12.93 4.33 11.75
N PRO A 260 -14.23 4.38 12.10
CA PRO A 260 -15.11 5.50 11.77
C PRO A 260 -14.52 6.86 12.20
N GLY A 261 -14.62 7.86 11.32
CA GLY A 261 -14.00 9.17 11.52
C GLY A 261 -12.49 9.23 11.22
N GLY A 262 -11.85 8.09 10.94
CA GLY A 262 -10.46 8.01 10.50
C GLY A 262 -10.24 8.47 9.05
N MET A 263 -9.22 7.89 8.41
CA MET A 263 -8.88 8.18 7.01
C MET A 263 -8.94 6.92 6.12
N GLY A 264 -9.65 5.87 6.55
CA GLY A 264 -9.73 4.58 5.84
C GLY A 264 -10.26 4.70 4.41
N GLY A 265 -11.24 5.58 4.19
CA GLY A 265 -11.80 5.90 2.87
C GLY A 265 -10.89 6.74 1.97
N THR A 266 -9.65 7.02 2.38
CA THR A 266 -8.67 7.79 1.62
C THR A 266 -7.46 6.93 1.27
N LYS A 267 -6.91 7.10 0.07
CA LYS A 267 -5.71 6.39 -0.37
C LYS A 267 -4.41 7.02 0.19
N ALA A 268 -4.42 7.27 1.50
CA ALA A 268 -3.31 7.86 2.24
C ALA A 268 -2.23 6.82 2.54
N ALA A 269 -0.96 7.20 2.45
CA ALA A 269 0.15 6.27 2.71
C ALA A 269 0.10 5.69 4.14
N GLY A 270 -0.31 6.50 5.12
CA GLY A 270 -0.42 6.09 6.52
C GLY A 270 -1.42 4.95 6.78
N ASN A 271 -2.35 4.65 5.86
CA ASN A 271 -3.27 3.52 6.00
C ASN A 271 -2.60 2.16 5.71
N TYR A 272 -1.45 2.15 5.03
CA TYR A 272 -0.85 0.92 4.51
C TYR A 272 0.30 0.39 5.36
N SER A 273 0.92 1.21 6.19
CA SER A 273 1.99 0.74 7.08
C SER A 273 1.47 -0.13 8.24
N PRO A 274 0.35 0.19 8.91
CA PRO A 274 -0.17 -0.62 10.02
C PRO A 274 -0.58 -2.05 9.62
N VAL A 275 -1.04 -2.25 8.38
CA VAL A 275 -1.50 -3.57 7.89
C VAL A 275 -0.36 -4.54 7.56
N LEU A 276 0.90 -4.09 7.55
CA LEU A 276 2.02 -4.94 7.13
C LEU A 276 2.29 -6.08 8.12
N VAL A 277 2.12 -5.85 9.42
CA VAL A 277 2.40 -6.87 10.45
C VAL A 277 1.45 -8.05 10.32
N THR A 278 0.15 -7.78 10.22
CA THR A 278 -0.91 -8.77 10.07
C THR A 278 -0.78 -9.51 8.74
N GLN A 279 -0.49 -8.79 7.65
CA GLN A 279 -0.28 -9.41 6.36
C GLN A 279 0.94 -10.36 6.36
N MET A 280 2.04 -9.97 7.00
CA MET A 280 3.22 -10.83 7.11
C MET A 280 2.96 -12.07 7.96
N GLU A 281 2.20 -11.95 9.04
CA GLU A 281 1.81 -13.08 9.90
C GLU A 281 0.92 -14.06 9.14
N ALA A 282 -0.14 -13.57 8.48
CA ALA A 282 -1.01 -14.41 7.66
C ALA A 282 -0.25 -15.14 6.54
N LYS A 283 0.70 -14.46 5.88
CA LYS A 283 1.57 -15.07 4.85
C LYS A 283 2.46 -16.19 5.41
N LYS A 284 2.97 -16.05 6.64
CA LYS A 284 3.75 -17.12 7.30
C LYS A 284 2.90 -18.35 7.58
N GLU A 285 1.61 -18.16 7.82
CA GLU A 285 0.64 -19.23 8.04
C GLU A 285 0.08 -19.84 6.73
N GLY A 286 0.52 -19.32 5.57
CA GLY A 286 0.13 -19.85 4.26
C GLY A 286 -1.08 -19.16 3.63
N TYR A 287 -1.62 -18.11 4.25
CA TYR A 287 -2.67 -17.30 3.65
C TYR A 287 -2.09 -16.30 2.64
N SER A 288 -2.90 -15.92 1.66
CA SER A 288 -2.53 -14.94 0.64
C SER A 288 -2.60 -13.50 1.15
N ASP A 289 -3.65 -13.18 1.93
CA ASP A 289 -3.87 -11.87 2.52
C ASP A 289 -4.85 -11.93 3.70
N VAL A 290 -5.19 -10.78 4.25
CA VAL A 290 -6.02 -10.59 5.45
C VAL A 290 -7.32 -9.84 5.12
N VAL A 291 -8.44 -10.34 5.63
CA VAL A 291 -9.75 -9.65 5.63
C VAL A 291 -9.94 -8.97 6.98
N TYR A 292 -10.30 -7.69 6.99
CA TYR A 292 -10.55 -6.94 8.21
C TYR A 292 -12.04 -6.85 8.54
N LEU A 293 -12.32 -6.81 9.84
CA LEU A 293 -13.63 -6.51 10.40
C LEU A 293 -13.70 -5.08 10.91
N ASP A 294 -14.92 -4.56 10.99
CA ASP A 294 -15.20 -3.20 11.47
C ASP A 294 -14.69 -3.00 12.90
N ALA A 295 -14.08 -1.84 13.16
CA ALA A 295 -13.50 -1.51 14.46
C ALA A 295 -14.52 -1.29 15.59
N LYS A 296 -15.82 -1.27 15.29
CA LYS A 296 -16.86 -0.96 16.28
C LYS A 296 -17.43 -2.23 16.91
N THR A 297 -17.62 -3.27 16.12
CA THR A 297 -18.39 -4.45 16.50
C THR A 297 -17.73 -5.78 16.17
N ASP A 298 -16.58 -5.80 15.48
CA ASP A 298 -15.91 -7.05 15.06
C ASP A 298 -16.86 -7.99 14.29
N THR A 299 -17.82 -7.44 13.54
CA THR A 299 -18.94 -8.21 12.96
C THR A 299 -19.00 -8.07 11.45
N TYR A 300 -18.77 -6.86 10.93
CA TYR A 300 -18.94 -6.55 9.53
C TYR A 300 -17.62 -6.56 8.79
N LEU A 301 -17.61 -7.16 7.60
CA LEU A 301 -16.49 -7.15 6.68
C LEU A 301 -16.18 -5.71 6.25
N GLU A 302 -14.90 -5.38 6.15
CA GLU A 302 -14.43 -4.13 5.55
C GLU A 302 -13.67 -4.37 4.24
N GLU A 303 -12.36 -4.57 4.30
CA GLU A 303 -11.49 -4.70 3.14
C GLU A 303 -10.50 -5.85 3.32
N VAL A 304 -9.90 -6.28 2.20
CA VAL A 304 -8.79 -7.23 2.17
C VAL A 304 -7.50 -6.46 1.94
N SER A 305 -6.80 -6.03 2.99
CA SER A 305 -5.58 -5.17 3.02
C SER A 305 -5.53 -3.97 2.05
N SER A 306 -5.56 -4.22 0.74
CA SER A 306 -5.54 -3.26 -0.37
C SER A 306 -6.66 -3.41 -1.41
N CYS A 307 -7.65 -4.28 -1.17
CA CYS A 307 -8.74 -4.62 -2.08
C CYS A 307 -10.11 -4.52 -1.40
N ASN A 308 -11.13 -4.14 -2.17
CA ASN A 308 -12.52 -4.23 -1.73
C ASN A 308 -13.02 -5.69 -1.83
N ILE A 309 -13.98 -6.08 -0.99
CA ILE A 309 -14.56 -7.43 -0.92
C ILE A 309 -16.03 -7.45 -1.34
N PHE A 310 -16.45 -8.55 -1.95
CA PHE A 310 -17.80 -8.83 -2.39
C PHE A 310 -18.22 -10.25 -2.00
N VAL A 311 -19.47 -10.40 -1.57
CA VAL A 311 -20.07 -11.67 -1.14
C VAL A 311 -21.25 -11.99 -2.05
N VAL A 312 -21.30 -13.21 -2.58
CA VAL A 312 -22.30 -13.65 -3.56
C VAL A 312 -23.20 -14.72 -2.96
N LYS A 313 -24.52 -14.54 -3.12
CA LYS A 313 -25.55 -15.54 -2.79
C LYS A 313 -26.60 -15.59 -3.91
N GLY A 314 -26.58 -16.65 -4.71
CA GLY A 314 -27.40 -16.77 -5.92
C GLY A 314 -27.18 -15.60 -6.89
N LYS A 315 -28.22 -14.79 -7.12
CA LYS A 315 -28.17 -13.58 -7.96
C LYS A 315 -28.02 -12.28 -7.16
N SER A 316 -27.75 -12.37 -5.85
CA SER A 316 -27.44 -11.22 -5.00
C SER A 316 -25.93 -11.09 -4.76
N ILE A 317 -25.42 -9.87 -4.84
CA ILE A 317 -24.03 -9.51 -4.53
C ILE A 317 -24.05 -8.40 -3.48
N ALA A 318 -23.47 -8.65 -2.32
CA ALA A 318 -23.32 -7.66 -1.26
C ALA A 318 -21.86 -7.18 -1.16
N THR A 319 -21.66 -5.90 -0.87
CA THR A 319 -20.34 -5.32 -0.58
C THR A 319 -20.47 -4.23 0.48
N PRO A 320 -19.46 -4.05 1.38
CA PRO A 320 -19.47 -3.00 2.38
C PRO A 320 -19.76 -1.61 1.79
N SER A 321 -20.64 -0.84 2.46
CA SER A 321 -21.01 0.53 2.10
C SER A 321 -19.86 1.53 2.31
N LEU A 322 -19.87 2.65 1.58
CA LEU A 322 -18.83 3.67 1.65
C LEU A 322 -19.06 4.65 2.82
N GLU A 323 -19.02 4.16 4.05
CA GLU A 323 -19.28 4.94 5.28
C GLU A 323 -18.00 5.54 5.92
N GLY A 324 -16.94 5.68 5.12
CA GLY A 324 -15.69 6.36 5.50
C GLY A 324 -14.54 5.44 5.95
N THR A 325 -14.81 4.17 6.25
CA THR A 325 -13.76 3.16 6.51
C THR A 325 -13.43 2.30 5.30
N ILE A 326 -14.17 2.42 4.20
CA ILE A 326 -13.94 1.67 2.96
C ILE A 326 -13.40 2.61 1.88
N LEU A 327 -12.29 2.24 1.26
CA LEU A 327 -11.71 2.97 0.13
C LEU A 327 -12.65 2.84 -1.08
N PRO A 328 -13.09 3.95 -1.70
CA PRO A 328 -13.93 3.92 -2.89
C PRO A 328 -13.12 3.45 -4.10
N GLY A 329 -13.03 2.14 -4.29
CA GLY A 329 -12.34 1.50 -5.41
C GLY A 329 -12.92 1.90 -6.78
N VAL A 330 -12.08 2.32 -7.72
CA VAL A 330 -12.50 2.49 -9.13
C VAL A 330 -12.96 1.14 -9.70
N THR A 331 -12.22 0.06 -9.44
CA THR A 331 -12.62 -1.30 -9.85
C THR A 331 -13.90 -1.76 -9.15
N ARG A 332 -14.04 -1.50 -7.84
CA ARG A 332 -15.27 -1.78 -7.07
C ARG A 332 -16.48 -1.16 -7.76
N ARG A 333 -16.39 0.14 -8.08
CA ARG A 333 -17.44 0.89 -8.78
C ARG A 333 -17.78 0.24 -10.13
N SER A 334 -16.78 -0.01 -10.97
CA SER A 334 -16.99 -0.60 -12.30
C SER A 334 -17.60 -2.01 -12.22
N VAL A 335 -17.21 -2.84 -11.25
CA VAL A 335 -17.76 -4.19 -11.08
C VAL A 335 -19.22 -4.14 -10.61
N ILE A 336 -19.60 -3.18 -9.74
CA ILE A 336 -21.01 -2.97 -9.36
C ILE A 336 -21.86 -2.62 -10.60
N GLU A 337 -21.37 -1.70 -11.44
CA GLU A 337 -22.05 -1.29 -12.68
C GLU A 337 -22.22 -2.49 -13.64
N LEU A 338 -21.15 -3.26 -13.88
CA LEU A 338 -21.18 -4.46 -14.74
C LEU A 338 -22.08 -5.58 -14.19
N ALA A 339 -22.05 -5.82 -12.88
CA ALA A 339 -22.88 -6.83 -12.24
C ALA A 339 -24.38 -6.50 -12.39
N LYS A 340 -24.77 -5.23 -12.18
CA LYS A 340 -26.15 -4.77 -12.41
C LYS A 340 -26.56 -4.96 -13.86
N ALA A 341 -25.69 -4.62 -14.82
CA ALA A 341 -25.96 -4.82 -16.26
C ALA A 341 -26.15 -6.31 -16.63
N LYS A 342 -25.53 -7.22 -15.88
CA LYS A 342 -25.67 -8.68 -16.02
C LYS A 342 -26.86 -9.28 -15.25
N GLY A 343 -27.69 -8.44 -14.64
CA GLY A 343 -28.90 -8.87 -13.94
C GLY A 343 -28.67 -9.35 -12.49
N TYR A 344 -27.53 -9.04 -11.89
CA TYR A 344 -27.34 -9.24 -10.45
C TYR A 344 -28.01 -8.12 -9.66
N THR A 345 -28.61 -8.47 -8.52
CA THR A 345 -29.00 -7.49 -7.50
C THR A 345 -27.75 -7.15 -6.69
N VAL A 346 -27.33 -5.89 -6.69
CA VAL A 346 -26.12 -5.47 -5.98
C VAL A 346 -26.47 -4.52 -4.84
N GLU A 347 -26.08 -4.90 -3.63
CA GLU A 347 -26.37 -4.17 -2.39
C GLU A 347 -25.07 -3.62 -1.78
N GLU A 348 -25.02 -2.30 -1.59
CA GLU A 348 -23.95 -1.63 -0.84
C GLU A 348 -24.44 -1.39 0.59
N ARG A 349 -24.05 -2.27 1.52
CA ARG A 349 -24.52 -2.27 2.92
C ARG A 349 -23.48 -2.90 3.84
N PRO A 350 -23.61 -2.79 5.17
CA PRO A 350 -22.86 -3.64 6.09
C PRO A 350 -23.07 -5.12 5.75
N VAL A 351 -21.98 -5.88 5.65
CA VAL A 351 -21.98 -7.32 5.32
C VAL A 351 -21.36 -8.07 6.49
N ALA A 352 -22.13 -8.91 7.17
CA ALA A 352 -21.61 -9.64 8.33
C ALA A 352 -20.63 -10.75 7.90
N ILE A 353 -19.64 -11.07 8.72
CA ILE A 353 -18.72 -12.20 8.47
C ILE A 353 -19.47 -13.52 8.29
N SER A 354 -20.59 -13.72 9.00
CA SER A 354 -21.44 -14.90 8.83
C SER A 354 -21.99 -15.04 7.41
N GLU A 355 -22.30 -13.93 6.73
CA GLU A 355 -22.77 -13.96 5.34
C GLU A 355 -21.70 -14.50 4.40
N ALA A 356 -20.42 -14.16 4.62
CA ALA A 356 -19.32 -14.77 3.86
C ALA A 356 -19.18 -16.27 4.16
N MET A 357 -19.27 -16.68 5.43
CA MET A 357 -19.20 -18.10 5.81
C MET A 357 -20.33 -18.95 5.18
N GLU A 358 -21.47 -18.33 4.86
CA GLU A 358 -22.62 -18.97 4.21
C GLU A 358 -22.71 -18.72 2.68
N ALA A 359 -21.80 -17.92 2.12
CA ALA A 359 -21.84 -17.50 0.73
C ALA A 359 -21.57 -18.63 -0.26
N ASP A 360 -22.01 -18.41 -1.50
CA ASP A 360 -21.73 -19.30 -2.62
C ASP A 360 -20.34 -18.95 -3.23
N GLU A 361 -20.03 -17.65 -3.34
CA GLU A 361 -18.74 -17.14 -3.80
C GLU A 361 -18.33 -15.89 -3.03
N VAL A 362 -17.03 -15.65 -2.95
CA VAL A 362 -16.45 -14.38 -2.51
C VAL A 362 -15.40 -13.96 -3.53
N PHE A 363 -15.32 -12.67 -3.83
CA PHE A 363 -14.26 -12.13 -4.67
C PHE A 363 -13.81 -10.75 -4.17
N THR A 364 -12.61 -10.36 -4.61
CA THR A 364 -12.01 -9.08 -4.28
C THR A 364 -11.75 -8.25 -5.53
N THR A 365 -11.69 -6.93 -5.39
CA THR A 365 -11.38 -6.02 -6.50
C THR A 365 -10.34 -4.97 -6.11
N GLY A 366 -9.48 -4.62 -7.07
CA GLY A 366 -8.47 -3.59 -6.91
C GLY A 366 -7.69 -3.39 -8.21
N THR A 367 -7.01 -2.26 -8.40
CA THR A 367 -6.27 -2.01 -9.66
C THR A 367 -5.23 -3.09 -9.96
N ALA A 368 -4.47 -3.51 -8.93
CA ALA A 368 -3.37 -4.46 -9.10
C ALA A 368 -3.89 -5.84 -9.50
N VAL A 369 -4.94 -6.31 -8.82
CA VAL A 369 -5.53 -7.65 -8.97
C VAL A 369 -6.68 -7.70 -9.97
N VAL A 370 -7.15 -6.56 -10.48
CA VAL A 370 -8.40 -6.44 -11.24
C VAL A 370 -9.58 -6.98 -10.41
N LEU A 371 -9.97 -8.21 -10.66
CA LEU A 371 -10.92 -8.99 -9.87
C LEU A 371 -10.24 -10.33 -9.57
N CYS A 372 -10.22 -10.73 -8.30
CA CYS A 372 -9.60 -11.96 -7.85
C CYS A 372 -10.60 -12.79 -7.02
N ALA A 373 -10.83 -14.03 -7.44
CA ALA A 373 -11.68 -14.98 -6.71
C ALA A 373 -11.05 -15.34 -5.36
N VAL A 374 -11.88 -15.57 -4.34
CA VAL A 374 -11.44 -16.06 -3.04
C VAL A 374 -11.73 -17.55 -2.98
N GLY A 375 -10.70 -18.36 -2.79
CA GLY A 375 -10.80 -19.81 -2.69
C GLY A 375 -11.25 -20.25 -1.30
N SER A 376 -10.84 -19.50 -0.27
CA SER A 376 -11.32 -19.72 1.10
C SER A 376 -11.21 -18.51 2.01
N ILE A 377 -12.06 -18.49 3.04
CA ILE A 377 -11.95 -17.62 4.21
C ILE A 377 -11.83 -18.49 5.45
N THR A 378 -10.84 -18.21 6.29
CA THR A 378 -10.72 -18.79 7.63
C THR A 378 -11.08 -17.75 8.69
N TYR A 379 -12.09 -18.05 9.51
CA TYR A 379 -12.53 -17.22 10.63
C TYR A 379 -12.54 -18.04 11.92
N LEU A 380 -11.79 -17.60 12.94
CA LEU A 380 -11.70 -18.27 14.25
C LEU A 380 -11.40 -19.79 14.16
N GLY A 381 -10.57 -20.17 13.19
CA GLY A 381 -10.19 -21.57 12.96
C GLY A 381 -11.16 -22.37 12.08
N GLU A 382 -12.33 -21.82 11.77
CA GLU A 382 -13.28 -22.41 10.83
C GLU A 382 -12.95 -21.96 9.40
N LYS A 383 -12.72 -22.91 8.50
CA LYS A 383 -12.40 -22.65 7.09
C LYS A 383 -13.61 -22.91 6.22
N LYS A 384 -14.07 -21.86 5.53
CA LYS A 384 -15.06 -21.94 4.44
C LYS A 384 -14.33 -21.91 3.09
N CYS A 385 -14.53 -22.92 2.27
CA CYS A 385 -14.05 -22.95 0.88
C CYS A 385 -15.18 -22.57 -0.09
N TYR A 386 -14.81 -21.95 -1.21
CA TYR A 386 -15.72 -21.56 -2.30
C TYR A 386 -15.28 -22.22 -3.61
N GLY A 387 -16.26 -22.68 -4.41
CA GLY A 387 -16.02 -23.29 -5.72
C GLY A 387 -15.13 -24.53 -5.72
N THR A 388 -14.52 -24.80 -6.88
CA THR A 388 -13.54 -25.88 -7.08
C THR A 388 -12.15 -25.38 -6.70
N SER A 389 -11.39 -26.18 -5.97
CA SER A 389 -10.02 -25.84 -5.54
C SER A 389 -9.13 -25.46 -6.74
N GLY A 390 -8.55 -24.26 -6.69
CA GLY A 390 -7.62 -23.75 -7.69
C GLY A 390 -8.27 -23.10 -8.91
N GLU A 391 -9.60 -23.15 -9.03
CA GLU A 391 -10.34 -22.54 -10.15
C GLU A 391 -11.08 -21.28 -9.68
N PRO A 392 -11.14 -20.22 -10.51
CA PRO A 392 -11.96 -19.05 -10.19
C PRO A 392 -13.44 -19.44 -10.11
N THR A 393 -14.16 -18.86 -9.17
CA THR A 393 -15.59 -19.12 -9.02
C THR A 393 -16.39 -18.49 -10.19
N PRO A 394 -17.54 -19.06 -10.59
CA PRO A 394 -18.26 -18.65 -11.81
C PRO A 394 -18.60 -17.16 -11.92
N VAL A 395 -19.14 -16.54 -10.88
CA VAL A 395 -19.49 -15.10 -10.88
C VAL A 395 -18.23 -14.24 -10.92
N ALA A 396 -17.19 -14.63 -10.18
CA ALA A 396 -15.91 -13.94 -10.23
C ALA A 396 -15.31 -13.95 -11.65
N LEU A 397 -15.31 -15.11 -12.31
CA LEU A 397 -14.82 -15.25 -13.68
C LEU A 397 -15.65 -14.43 -14.67
N GLU A 398 -16.98 -14.50 -14.59
CA GLU A 398 -17.87 -13.75 -15.48
C GLU A 398 -17.63 -12.23 -15.40
N LEU A 399 -17.49 -11.70 -14.19
CA LEU A 399 -17.25 -10.27 -13.96
C LEU A 399 -15.83 -9.87 -14.35
N TYR A 400 -14.85 -10.74 -14.14
CA TYR A 400 -13.47 -10.54 -14.60
C TYR A 400 -13.40 -10.44 -16.13
N GLU A 401 -14.04 -11.38 -16.85
CA GLU A 401 -14.07 -11.40 -18.31
C GLU A 401 -14.79 -10.18 -18.88
N ALA A 402 -15.89 -9.75 -18.26
CA ALA A 402 -16.60 -8.54 -18.67
C ALA A 402 -15.73 -7.28 -18.49
N LEU A 403 -15.08 -7.13 -17.33
CA LEU A 403 -14.24 -5.97 -17.06
C LEU A 403 -13.00 -5.93 -17.95
N THR A 404 -12.29 -7.06 -18.09
CA THR A 404 -11.09 -7.13 -18.92
C THR A 404 -11.41 -7.06 -20.41
N GLY A 405 -12.52 -7.67 -20.85
CA GLY A 405 -13.02 -7.55 -22.21
C GLY A 405 -13.29 -6.09 -22.59
N LEU A 406 -13.86 -5.30 -21.68
CA LEU A 406 -14.03 -3.86 -21.86
C LEU A 406 -12.67 -3.13 -21.86
N GLN A 407 -11.80 -3.38 -20.89
CA GLN A 407 -10.47 -2.75 -20.77
C GLN A 407 -9.59 -2.96 -22.01
N ASP A 408 -9.71 -4.12 -22.65
CA ASP A 408 -8.89 -4.51 -23.81
C ASP A 408 -9.59 -4.20 -25.16
N LEU A 409 -10.71 -3.47 -25.12
CA LEU A 409 -11.56 -3.13 -26.27
C LEU A 409 -12.08 -4.35 -27.06
N ARG A 410 -12.20 -5.52 -26.41
CA ARG A 410 -12.87 -6.71 -26.99
C ARG A 410 -14.39 -6.62 -26.89
N LEU A 411 -14.89 -5.88 -25.90
CA LEU A 411 -16.30 -5.64 -25.66
C LEU A 411 -16.61 -4.14 -25.80
N PRO A 412 -17.86 -3.77 -26.13
CA PRO A 412 -18.28 -2.38 -26.18
C PRO A 412 -18.05 -1.66 -24.85
N ASP A 413 -17.68 -0.38 -24.94
CA ASP A 413 -17.52 0.53 -23.81
C ASP A 413 -18.56 1.67 -23.91
N PRO A 414 -19.84 1.40 -23.60
CA PRO A 414 -20.92 2.36 -23.81
C PRO A 414 -20.79 3.62 -22.96
N ASP A 415 -20.09 3.53 -21.83
CA ASP A 415 -19.92 4.60 -20.85
C ASP A 415 -18.57 5.32 -20.99
N ASN A 416 -17.80 5.01 -22.04
CA ASN A 416 -16.49 5.61 -22.34
C ASN A 416 -15.51 5.54 -21.16
N TRP A 417 -15.46 4.40 -20.48
CA TRP A 417 -14.51 4.14 -19.39
C TRP A 417 -13.06 4.00 -19.88
N VAL A 418 -12.85 3.61 -21.13
CA VAL A 418 -11.54 3.38 -21.74
C VAL A 418 -11.11 4.62 -22.50
N VAL A 419 -9.97 5.18 -22.10
CA VAL A 419 -9.43 6.42 -22.66
C VAL A 419 -8.15 6.12 -23.42
N PRO A 420 -8.09 6.34 -24.75
CA PRO A 420 -6.87 6.16 -25.51
C PRO A 420 -5.81 7.19 -25.12
N VAL A 421 -4.54 6.77 -25.13
CA VAL A 421 -3.37 7.65 -25.05
C VAL A 421 -3.04 8.08 -26.47
N ALA A 422 -3.24 9.36 -26.79
CA ALA A 422 -3.05 9.86 -28.15
C ALA A 422 -1.57 9.82 -28.57
N GLY A 423 -1.29 9.40 -29.80
CA GLY A 423 0.06 9.47 -30.40
C GLY A 423 1.04 8.41 -29.92
N ALA A 424 0.57 7.18 -29.66
CA ALA A 424 1.40 6.02 -29.33
C ALA A 424 1.19 4.88 -30.32
#